data_AF-A0A060X0H7-F1
#
_entry.id   AF-A0A060X0H7-F1
#
_cell.length_a   1.000
_cell.length_b   1.000
_cell.length_c   1.000
_cell.angle_alpha   90.00
_cell.angle_beta   90.00
_cell.angle_gamma   90.00
#
_symmetry.space_group_name_H-M   'P 1'
#
loop_
_entity.id
_entity.type
_entity.pdbx_description
1 polymer ?
#
loop_
_entity_poly.entity_id
_entity_poly.type
_entity_poly.pdbx_seq_one_letter_code
_entity_poly.pdbx_strand_id
1 'polypeptide(L)'
;MATDWSVWQGYTLTLIAFIWWMAGTGAETGVPETGSPTRIFGMRLERSDKPATTTNDGVIQVTEESNIFLRFYGLQILPDTSSQIRFTDHEHEEGDVTSNNTPFNRTCADYSKDIVIRGGMNVSHLRTWGVLSLKIKPLRKSELQREYGLCVQESQDGKWYLLGEDDGRLRVVEEKKSMLPMWFQCILICCLLVLSGMFSGLNLGLMALDPMELRIVQSCGTEKEKRYASKIDPIRRKGNYLLCSLLLGNVLVNTTLTILLDDLIGSGLGAVVASTISIVIFGEIVPQALCSRHGLAVGANTIMVTKFFMLVTFPLSWPISKLLDCVLGQEIGTVYNREKLVEMLRVTEPYNDLVKEELNMIQGALELRTKTVQDVMTPISNSFMIHSDAVLDFNTMSEIMESGYTRIPVFEHERSNIVDIMFVKDLAFVDPDDCTTLKTITKFYNHTVHFVFHDTKLDSMLEEFKKGLFGDGG
;
A
#
# COMPACT_ATOMS: atom_id res chain seq x y z
N MET A 1 41.25 -7.29 20.07
CA MET A 1 41.27 -7.45 18.60
C MET A 1 40.71 -6.18 17.99
N ALA A 2 41.59 -5.21 17.78
CA ALA A 2 41.34 -3.99 17.04
C ALA A 2 42.66 -3.72 16.32
N THR A 3 42.65 -3.72 14.98
CA THR A 3 43.84 -3.43 14.18
C THR A 3 43.46 -2.48 13.05
N ASP A 4 44.10 -1.32 13.10
CA ASP A 4 44.18 -0.27 12.11
C ASP A 4 44.49 -0.80 10.71
N TRP A 5 43.64 -0.47 9.73
CA TRP A 5 43.93 -0.57 8.30
C TRP A 5 43.45 0.72 7.62
N SER A 6 44.28 1.78 7.65
CA SER A 6 44.16 2.93 6.74
C SER A 6 45.37 3.88 6.82
N VAL A 7 46.60 3.40 6.59
CA VAL A 7 47.78 4.29 6.55
C VAL A 7 48.76 4.02 5.37
N TRP A 8 48.56 3.00 4.53
CA TRP A 8 49.62 2.54 3.60
C TRP A 8 49.44 2.80 2.09
N GLN A 9 48.50 3.63 1.63
CA GLN A 9 48.39 3.97 0.20
C GLN A 9 48.73 5.42 -0.17
N GLY A 10 49.16 6.24 0.80
CA GLY A 10 49.52 7.65 0.57
C GLY A 10 50.99 7.93 0.24
N TYR A 11 51.88 6.94 0.28
CA TYR A 11 53.35 7.16 0.23
C TYR A 11 54.08 6.67 -1.02
N THR A 12 53.39 6.06 -2.00
CA THR A 12 54.01 5.58 -3.25
C THR A 12 53.85 6.51 -4.45
N LEU A 13 53.01 7.55 -4.35
CA LEU A 13 52.74 8.49 -5.45
C LEU A 13 53.56 9.79 -5.38
N THR A 14 54.18 10.10 -4.24
CA THR A 14 54.96 11.33 -4.03
C THR A 14 56.44 11.22 -4.41
N LEU A 15 56.93 10.02 -4.74
CA LEU A 15 58.33 9.79 -5.14
C LEU A 15 58.57 9.67 -6.65
N ILE A 16 57.51 9.55 -7.46
CA ILE A 16 57.63 9.50 -8.94
C ILE A 16 57.59 10.91 -9.56
N ALA A 17 57.03 11.90 -8.85
CA ALA A 17 56.95 13.28 -9.32
C ALA A 17 58.26 14.08 -9.23
N PHE A 18 59.28 13.58 -8.50
CA PHE A 18 60.55 14.30 -8.29
C PHE A 18 61.69 13.90 -9.25
N ILE A 19 61.51 12.84 -10.05
CA ILE A 19 62.54 12.35 -11.00
C ILE A 19 62.32 12.87 -12.43
N TRP A 20 61.17 13.48 -12.73
CA TRP A 20 60.89 14.08 -14.06
C TRP A 20 61.14 15.60 -14.14
N TRP A 21 61.60 16.23 -13.07
CA TRP A 21 61.98 17.66 -13.09
C TRP A 21 63.46 17.86 -13.49
N MET A 22 64.33 16.85 -13.32
CA MET A 22 65.79 17.00 -13.50
C MET A 22 66.39 16.12 -14.60
N ALA A 23 65.76 16.07 -15.78
CA ALA A 23 66.37 15.51 -16.98
C ALA A 23 65.88 16.25 -18.24
N GLY A 24 66.63 17.25 -18.68
CA GLY A 24 66.31 17.98 -19.91
C GLY A 24 67.07 19.27 -20.12
N THR A 25 68.37 19.30 -19.84
CA THR A 25 69.26 20.39 -20.30
C THR A 25 69.74 20.11 -21.72
N GLY A 26 69.52 21.08 -22.61
CA GLY A 26 70.45 21.40 -23.70
C GLY A 26 70.08 20.89 -25.10
N ALA A 27 69.55 21.77 -25.93
CA ALA A 27 69.95 21.93 -27.34
C ALA A 27 69.42 23.28 -27.87
N GLU A 28 70.30 24.27 -27.96
CA GLU A 28 70.13 25.40 -28.88
C GLU A 28 70.53 24.94 -30.28
N THR A 29 69.66 25.14 -31.27
CA THR A 29 70.05 25.52 -32.64
C THR A 29 68.87 26.25 -33.29
N GLY A 30 69.09 27.51 -33.65
CA GLY A 30 68.23 28.22 -34.61
C GLY A 30 68.56 27.83 -36.05
N VAL A 31 67.90 28.54 -36.98
CA VAL A 31 68.04 28.56 -38.47
C VAL A 31 66.91 27.77 -39.19
N PRO A 32 66.34 28.27 -40.31
CA PRO A 32 65.37 29.35 -40.44
C PRO A 32 64.08 28.85 -41.14
N GLU A 33 63.21 29.79 -41.51
CA GLU A 33 61.92 29.64 -42.19
C GLU A 33 61.81 28.58 -43.31
N THR A 34 60.83 27.69 -43.16
CA THR A 34 60.00 27.17 -44.26
C THR A 34 58.66 26.80 -43.63
N GLY A 35 57.60 27.55 -43.94
CA GLY A 35 56.29 27.41 -43.27
C GLY A 35 55.72 26.00 -43.44
N SER A 36 55.66 25.24 -42.34
CA SER A 36 54.91 23.98 -42.33
C SER A 36 53.41 24.29 -42.27
N PRO A 37 52.56 23.53 -42.97
CA PRO A 37 51.13 23.80 -42.98
C PRO A 37 50.55 23.61 -41.57
N THR A 38 49.64 24.50 -41.18
CA THR A 38 48.84 24.33 -39.96
C THR A 38 48.10 23.00 -40.02
N ARG A 39 48.25 22.17 -38.98
CA ARG A 39 47.59 20.86 -38.90
C ARG A 39 46.88 20.71 -37.57
N ILE A 40 45.63 20.28 -37.61
CA ILE A 40 44.78 20.03 -36.44
C ILE A 40 44.67 18.52 -36.25
N PHE A 41 44.96 18.04 -35.04
CA PHE A 41 44.95 16.61 -34.72
C PHE A 41 43.74 16.17 -33.91
N GLY A 42 43.11 17.07 -33.16
CA GLY A 42 41.99 16.71 -32.30
C GLY A 42 41.42 17.88 -31.54
N MET A 43 40.31 17.63 -30.87
CA MET A 43 39.62 18.60 -30.03
C MET A 43 39.24 18.02 -28.66
N ARG A 44 39.17 18.88 -27.65
CA ARG A 44 38.70 18.54 -26.31
C ARG A 44 37.82 19.64 -25.75
N LEU A 45 36.77 19.26 -25.02
CA LEU A 45 35.95 20.21 -24.29
C LEU A 45 36.73 20.79 -23.10
N GLU A 46 36.88 22.11 -23.08
CA GLU A 46 37.55 22.83 -21.99
C GLU A 46 36.53 23.38 -20.99
N ARG A 47 35.46 23.99 -21.49
CA ARG A 47 34.40 24.57 -20.65
C ARG A 47 33.07 24.60 -21.39
N SER A 48 31.97 24.43 -20.68
CA SER A 48 30.60 24.62 -21.17
C SER A 48 29.80 25.39 -20.12
N ASP A 49 28.88 26.24 -20.57
CA ASP A 49 27.95 26.95 -19.69
C ASP A 49 26.82 26.04 -19.16
N LYS A 50 26.54 24.95 -19.89
CA LYS A 50 25.52 23.94 -19.57
C LYS A 50 26.15 22.55 -19.35
N PRO A 51 25.48 21.59 -18.70
CA PRO A 51 26.05 20.26 -18.48
C PRO A 51 26.52 19.64 -19.80
N ALA A 52 27.75 19.17 -19.79
CA ALA A 52 28.43 18.55 -20.91
C ALA A 52 29.35 17.46 -20.38
N THR A 53 29.40 16.33 -21.08
CA THR A 53 30.13 15.12 -20.68
C THR A 53 30.87 14.56 -21.89
N THR A 54 32.00 13.91 -21.66
CA THR A 54 32.69 13.17 -22.72
C THR A 54 32.41 11.69 -22.50
N THR A 55 31.85 11.01 -23.51
CA THR A 55 31.55 9.57 -23.46
C THR A 55 32.85 8.76 -23.42
N ASN A 56 32.79 7.51 -22.97
CA ASN A 56 33.95 6.59 -22.95
C ASN A 56 34.56 6.38 -24.36
N ASP A 57 33.77 6.59 -25.41
CA ASP A 57 34.18 6.51 -26.82
C ASP A 57 34.82 7.80 -27.34
N GLY A 58 35.19 8.74 -26.47
CA GLY A 58 35.84 10.01 -26.83
C GLY A 58 34.92 11.10 -27.37
N VAL A 59 33.62 10.80 -27.58
CA VAL A 59 32.65 11.75 -28.13
C VAL A 59 32.30 12.85 -27.11
N ILE A 60 32.36 14.10 -27.54
CA ILE A 60 31.98 15.25 -26.71
C ILE A 60 30.46 15.44 -26.76
N GLN A 61 29.78 15.25 -25.64
CA GLN A 61 28.35 15.48 -25.50
C GLN A 61 28.07 16.84 -24.86
N VAL A 62 27.28 17.68 -25.53
CA VAL A 62 26.95 19.04 -25.14
C VAL A 62 25.44 19.26 -25.26
N THR A 63 24.91 20.19 -24.50
CA THR A 63 23.48 20.52 -24.50
C THR A 63 23.16 21.63 -25.50
N GLU A 64 21.96 21.63 -26.05
CA GLU A 64 21.53 22.69 -26.97
C GLU A 64 21.53 24.09 -26.31
N GLU A 65 21.57 25.15 -27.13
CA GLU A 65 21.62 26.54 -26.69
C GLU A 65 22.78 26.86 -25.71
N SER A 66 23.85 26.06 -25.71
CA SER A 66 25.03 26.27 -24.88
C SER A 66 26.13 27.05 -25.60
N ASN A 67 26.92 27.80 -24.84
CA ASN A 67 28.22 28.26 -25.30
C ASN A 67 29.28 27.30 -24.77
N ILE A 68 30.12 26.80 -25.66
CA ILE A 68 31.18 25.86 -25.34
C ILE A 68 32.53 26.42 -25.76
N PHE A 69 33.56 26.04 -25.04
CA PHE A 69 34.95 26.34 -25.33
C PHE A 69 35.61 25.02 -25.68
N LEU A 70 35.97 24.86 -26.95
CA LEU A 70 36.71 23.70 -27.44
C LEU A 70 38.18 24.07 -27.60
N ARG A 71 39.04 23.24 -27.04
CA ARG A 71 40.48 23.31 -27.22
C ARG A 71 40.87 22.41 -28.38
N PHE A 72 41.52 22.97 -29.38
CA PHE A 72 42.07 22.25 -30.52
C PHE A 72 43.57 22.06 -30.34
N TYR A 73 44.08 20.88 -30.69
CA TYR A 73 45.49 20.53 -30.64
C TYR A 73 46.04 20.41 -32.06
N GLY A 74 47.25 20.92 -32.29
CA GLY A 74 47.81 21.00 -33.64
C GLY A 74 49.23 21.55 -33.71
N LEU A 75 49.73 21.71 -34.93
CA LEU A 75 51.02 22.36 -35.23
C LEU A 75 50.77 23.70 -35.89
N GLN A 76 51.53 24.72 -35.48
CA GLN A 76 51.49 26.08 -36.04
C GLN A 76 50.08 26.67 -36.08
N ILE A 77 49.35 26.57 -34.98
CA ILE A 77 48.03 27.21 -34.86
C ILE A 77 48.23 28.73 -34.83
N LEU A 78 47.45 29.43 -35.65
CA LEU A 78 47.34 30.90 -35.69
C LEU A 78 45.93 31.34 -35.28
N PRO A 79 45.72 32.60 -34.84
CA PRO A 79 44.39 33.12 -34.52
C PRO A 79 43.38 32.99 -35.68
N ASP A 80 43.87 33.07 -36.92
CA ASP A 80 43.07 32.95 -38.15
C ASP A 80 42.70 31.50 -38.51
N THR A 81 43.28 30.50 -37.82
CA THR A 81 42.96 29.07 -37.99
C THR A 81 41.50 28.77 -37.66
N SER A 82 40.83 29.66 -36.91
CA SER A 82 39.38 29.60 -36.68
C SER A 82 38.55 29.56 -37.98
N SER A 83 39.06 30.13 -39.08
CA SER A 83 38.40 30.10 -40.40
C SER A 83 38.53 28.74 -41.12
N GLN A 84 39.47 27.89 -40.69
CA GLN A 84 39.78 26.58 -41.27
C GLN A 84 39.05 25.42 -40.55
N ILE A 85 38.16 25.74 -39.62
CA ILE A 85 37.39 24.77 -38.83
C ILE A 85 35.91 24.97 -39.13
N ARG A 86 35.22 23.88 -39.48
CA ARG A 86 33.75 23.86 -39.64
C ARG A 86 33.19 22.55 -39.14
N PHE A 87 31.89 22.53 -38.88
CA PHE A 87 31.17 21.32 -38.51
C PHE A 87 30.24 20.91 -39.64
N THR A 88 30.14 19.60 -39.89
CA THR A 88 29.20 19.00 -40.84
C THR A 88 28.22 18.11 -40.09
N ASP A 89 27.04 17.91 -40.67
CA ASP A 89 26.06 17.00 -40.11
C ASP A 89 26.55 15.56 -40.34
N HIS A 90 26.61 14.75 -39.29
CA HIS A 90 26.91 13.33 -39.42
C HIS A 90 25.59 12.58 -39.56
N GLU A 91 25.22 12.21 -40.79
CA GLU A 91 24.04 11.38 -41.02
C GLU A 91 24.32 9.96 -40.49
N HIS A 92 23.47 9.48 -39.58
CA HIS A 92 23.44 8.09 -39.17
C HIS A 92 22.96 7.26 -40.37
N GLU A 93 23.88 6.74 -41.19
CA GLU A 93 23.56 5.65 -42.10
C GLU A 93 23.36 4.36 -41.28
N GLU A 94 22.12 4.09 -40.87
CA GLU A 94 21.69 2.73 -40.55
C GLU A 94 21.65 1.92 -41.86
N GLY A 95 22.75 1.26 -42.22
CA GLY A 95 22.81 0.50 -43.47
C GLY A 95 24.10 -0.25 -43.73
N ASP A 96 24.08 -1.53 -43.36
CA ASP A 96 24.80 -2.65 -43.96
C ASP A 96 26.34 -2.75 -43.82
N VAL A 97 26.75 -3.77 -43.08
CA VAL A 97 28.11 -4.32 -43.05
C VAL A 97 28.33 -4.99 -44.40
N THR A 98 28.89 -4.29 -45.38
CA THR A 98 29.76 -4.87 -46.40
C THR A 98 30.41 -3.78 -47.26
N SER A 99 31.65 -3.42 -46.93
CA SER A 99 32.74 -3.35 -47.92
C SER A 99 34.00 -2.78 -47.26
N ASN A 100 35.03 -3.62 -47.24
CA ASN A 100 36.40 -3.21 -47.05
C ASN A 100 36.76 -2.09 -48.06
N ASN A 101 37.52 -1.11 -47.58
CA ASN A 101 38.02 0.09 -48.26
C ASN A 101 37.03 1.25 -48.44
N THR A 102 36.88 2.07 -47.39
CA THR A 102 36.50 3.47 -47.54
C THR A 102 37.72 4.37 -47.32
N PRO A 103 37.96 5.36 -48.20
CA PRO A 103 39.22 6.09 -48.22
C PRO A 103 39.31 7.08 -47.05
N PHE A 104 40.52 7.26 -46.54
CA PHE A 104 40.97 8.27 -45.57
C PHE A 104 40.66 9.76 -45.95
N ASN A 105 39.82 10.01 -46.96
CA ASN A 105 39.56 11.31 -47.57
C ASN A 105 38.06 11.51 -47.88
N ARG A 106 37.17 11.36 -46.89
CA ARG A 106 35.82 11.94 -47.01
C ARG A 106 35.95 13.46 -47.00
N THR A 107 35.56 14.10 -48.09
CA THR A 107 35.59 15.56 -48.21
C THR A 107 34.28 16.16 -47.73
N CYS A 108 34.35 17.21 -46.92
CA CYS A 108 33.15 17.85 -46.38
C CYS A 108 32.57 18.84 -47.41
N ALA A 109 31.40 18.53 -47.98
CA ALA A 109 30.72 19.40 -48.95
C ALA A 109 29.64 20.30 -48.30
N ASP A 110 28.90 19.76 -47.32
CA ASP A 110 27.82 20.48 -46.63
C ASP A 110 28.24 20.87 -45.21
N TYR A 111 27.98 22.12 -44.82
CA TYR A 111 28.33 22.63 -43.49
C TYR A 111 27.08 22.91 -42.68
N SER A 112 27.10 22.48 -41.42
CA SER A 112 26.00 22.73 -40.50
C SER A 112 25.96 24.20 -40.10
N LYS A 113 24.75 24.77 -40.07
CA LYS A 113 24.50 26.14 -39.56
C LYS A 113 24.13 26.14 -38.08
N ASP A 114 24.10 24.96 -37.46
CA ASP A 114 23.63 24.73 -36.10
C ASP A 114 24.73 25.04 -35.06
N ILE A 115 26.00 25.06 -35.48
CA ILE A 115 27.15 25.45 -34.66
C ILE A 115 27.79 26.72 -35.23
N VAL A 116 27.85 27.78 -34.44
CA VAL A 116 28.40 29.08 -34.85
C VAL A 116 29.70 29.36 -34.09
N ILE A 117 30.79 29.57 -34.81
CA ILE A 117 32.08 29.98 -34.25
C ILE A 117 32.02 31.46 -33.83
N ARG A 118 32.42 31.76 -32.60
CA ARG A 118 32.42 33.11 -32.01
C ARG A 118 33.85 33.61 -31.81
N GLY A 119 34.20 34.68 -32.53
CA GLY A 119 35.48 35.37 -32.38
C GLY A 119 36.66 34.61 -32.97
N GLY A 120 37.86 35.15 -32.74
CA GLY A 120 39.12 34.52 -33.13
C GLY A 120 39.56 33.45 -32.13
N MET A 121 40.45 32.55 -32.57
CA MET A 121 41.02 31.52 -31.70
C MET A 121 42.03 32.13 -30.72
N ASN A 122 41.92 31.79 -29.44
CA ASN A 122 42.95 32.16 -28.45
C ASN A 122 44.05 31.11 -28.44
N VAL A 123 45.25 31.47 -28.89
CA VAL A 123 46.34 30.53 -29.22
C VAL A 123 47.43 30.55 -28.16
N SER A 124 48.02 29.39 -27.89
CA SER A 124 49.18 29.29 -26.99
C SER A 124 50.44 29.93 -27.57
N HIS A 125 51.33 30.42 -26.71
CA HIS A 125 52.63 30.99 -27.13
C HIS A 125 53.48 30.00 -27.96
N LEU A 126 53.32 28.70 -27.71
CA LEU A 126 54.02 27.62 -28.41
C LEU A 126 53.32 27.20 -29.72
N ARG A 127 52.16 27.78 -30.06
CA ARG A 127 51.34 27.48 -31.25
C ARG A 127 50.95 26.00 -31.40
N THR A 128 50.88 25.29 -30.29
CA THR A 128 50.55 23.85 -30.22
C THR A 128 49.08 23.57 -29.91
N TRP A 129 48.36 24.57 -29.41
CA TRP A 129 46.94 24.47 -29.11
C TRP A 129 46.28 25.84 -29.18
N GLY A 130 44.97 25.85 -29.42
CA GLY A 130 44.15 27.06 -29.41
C GLY A 130 42.74 26.77 -28.95
N VAL A 131 42.10 27.75 -28.32
CA VAL A 131 40.76 27.64 -27.76
C VAL A 131 39.79 28.46 -28.58
N LEU A 132 38.68 27.83 -28.96
CA LEU A 132 37.63 28.42 -29.77
C LEU A 132 36.32 28.45 -28.99
N SER A 133 35.63 29.59 -29.02
CA SER A 133 34.29 29.71 -28.48
C SER A 133 33.27 29.35 -29.57
N LEU A 134 32.37 28.42 -29.25
CA LEU A 134 31.29 28.00 -30.14
C LEU A 134 29.94 28.27 -29.45
N LYS A 135 28.95 28.69 -30.25
CA LYS A 135 27.56 28.76 -29.82
C LYS A 135 26.73 27.74 -30.58
N ILE A 136 26.07 26.87 -29.84
CA ILE A 136 25.16 25.86 -30.36
C ILE A 136 23.76 26.46 -30.46
N LYS A 137 23.11 26.28 -31.61
CA LYS A 137 21.70 26.66 -31.84
C LYS A 137 20.75 25.60 -31.29
N PRO A 138 19.47 25.95 -31.04
CA PRO A 138 18.47 24.97 -30.62
C PRO A 138 18.28 23.89 -31.68
N LEU A 139 18.07 22.64 -31.24
CA LEU A 139 17.72 21.54 -32.13
C LEU A 139 16.31 21.75 -32.70
N ARG A 140 16.01 21.10 -33.83
CA ARG A 140 14.65 21.08 -34.39
C ARG A 140 13.75 20.31 -33.41
N LYS A 141 12.51 20.75 -33.21
CA LYS A 141 11.52 20.18 -32.25
C LYS A 141 11.21 18.68 -32.38
N SER A 142 11.83 17.96 -33.33
CA SER A 142 11.63 16.54 -33.59
C SER A 142 12.89 15.69 -33.35
N GLU A 143 14.02 16.30 -32.98
CA GLU A 143 15.31 15.62 -32.82
C GLU A 143 15.76 15.70 -31.35
N LEU A 144 15.83 14.55 -30.67
CA LEU A 144 16.27 14.47 -29.25
C LEU A 144 17.79 14.60 -29.10
N GLN A 145 18.53 14.19 -30.13
CA GLN A 145 19.98 14.25 -30.21
C GLN A 145 20.45 14.35 -31.66
N ARG A 146 21.60 14.98 -31.90
CA ARG A 146 22.22 15.05 -33.22
C ARG A 146 23.74 15.06 -33.12
N GLU A 147 24.41 14.38 -34.04
CA GLU A 147 25.87 14.30 -34.10
C GLU A 147 26.44 15.17 -35.21
N TYR A 148 27.55 15.84 -34.91
CA TYR A 148 28.28 16.69 -35.83
C TYR A 148 29.73 16.21 -35.92
N GLY A 149 30.24 16.16 -37.15
CA GLY A 149 31.64 15.84 -37.43
C GLY A 149 32.47 17.11 -37.64
N LEU A 150 33.70 17.11 -37.13
CA LEU A 150 34.65 18.20 -37.31
C LEU A 150 35.33 18.11 -38.69
N CYS A 151 35.23 19.17 -39.48
CA CYS A 151 35.90 19.31 -40.76
C CYS A 151 37.00 20.37 -40.67
N VAL A 152 38.18 20.01 -41.18
CA VAL A 152 39.37 20.88 -41.19
C VAL A 152 39.85 21.08 -42.62
N GLN A 153 40.30 22.29 -42.94
CA GLN A 153 40.85 22.63 -44.25
C GLN A 153 42.38 22.47 -44.23
N GLU A 154 42.94 21.70 -45.17
CA GLU A 154 44.41 21.59 -45.30
C GLU A 154 44.94 22.67 -46.27
N SER A 155 45.95 23.43 -45.82
CA SER A 155 46.50 24.59 -46.53
C SER A 155 47.12 24.29 -47.90
N GLN A 156 47.42 23.02 -48.21
CA GLN A 156 48.09 22.63 -49.46
C GLN A 156 47.11 22.44 -50.63
N ASP A 157 45.90 21.93 -50.37
CA ASP A 157 44.92 21.57 -51.41
C ASP A 157 43.62 22.39 -51.34
N GLY A 158 43.41 23.16 -50.26
CA GLY A 158 42.18 23.93 -50.04
C GLY A 158 40.92 23.07 -49.85
N LYS A 159 41.05 21.74 -49.87
CA LYS A 159 39.98 20.76 -49.64
C LYS A 159 39.72 20.59 -48.15
N TRP A 160 38.47 20.29 -47.82
CA TRP A 160 38.01 20.05 -46.46
C TRP A 160 37.97 18.56 -46.19
N TYR A 161 38.61 18.12 -45.10
CA TYR A 161 38.66 16.72 -44.69
C TYR A 161 37.95 16.54 -43.35
N LEU A 162 37.20 15.45 -43.20
CA LEU A 162 36.58 15.06 -41.93
C LEU A 162 37.65 14.50 -40.98
N LEU A 163 37.76 15.04 -39.78
CA LEU A 163 38.77 14.65 -38.80
C LEU A 163 38.36 13.39 -38.04
N GLY A 164 38.69 12.22 -38.60
CA GLY A 164 38.60 10.90 -37.93
C GLY A 164 37.19 10.48 -37.51
N GLU A 165 36.95 9.17 -37.38
CA GLU A 165 35.65 8.68 -36.90
C GLU A 165 35.45 8.91 -35.40
N ASP A 166 36.52 8.98 -34.60
CA ASP A 166 36.43 9.06 -33.13
C ASP A 166 36.81 10.44 -32.54
N ASP A 167 37.88 11.07 -33.02
CA ASP A 167 38.47 12.28 -32.40
C ASP A 167 37.78 13.61 -32.79
N GLY A 168 36.82 13.57 -33.70
CA GLY A 168 36.15 14.72 -34.30
C GLY A 168 34.64 14.83 -34.05
N ARG A 169 34.06 13.98 -33.19
CA ARG A 169 32.59 13.93 -32.98
C ARG A 169 32.09 14.82 -31.85
N LEU A 170 31.05 15.60 -32.14
CA LEU A 170 30.31 16.42 -31.20
C LEU A 170 28.83 16.03 -31.20
N ARG A 171 28.33 15.48 -30.10
CA ARG A 171 26.91 15.12 -29.91
C ARG A 171 26.19 16.24 -29.17
N VAL A 172 25.18 16.85 -29.81
CA VAL A 172 24.31 17.83 -29.17
C VAL A 172 23.01 17.14 -28.72
N VAL A 173 22.63 17.33 -27.46
CA VAL A 173 21.43 16.74 -26.85
C VAL A 173 20.47 17.85 -26.41
N GLU A 174 19.17 17.58 -26.55
CA GLU A 174 18.11 18.49 -26.12
C GLU A 174 18.20 18.77 -24.60
N GLU A 175 17.92 20.01 -24.20
CA GLU A 175 17.84 20.38 -22.80
C GLU A 175 16.49 19.90 -22.25
N LYS A 176 16.52 19.00 -21.26
CA LYS A 176 15.30 18.56 -20.56
C LYS A 176 14.72 19.73 -19.76
N LYS A 177 13.96 20.61 -20.43
CA LYS A 177 13.29 21.76 -19.80
C LYS A 177 12.13 21.21 -18.96
N SER A 178 12.32 21.20 -17.63
CA SER A 178 11.22 20.94 -16.70
C SER A 178 10.16 22.03 -16.91
N MET A 179 9.01 21.66 -17.48
CA MET A 179 7.98 22.61 -17.92
C MET A 179 7.28 23.36 -16.76
N LEU A 180 7.59 23.01 -15.51
CA LEU A 180 6.96 23.55 -14.30
C LEU A 180 7.99 24.24 -13.39
N PRO A 181 7.66 25.40 -12.80
CA PRO A 181 8.53 26.04 -11.81
C PRO A 181 8.82 25.09 -10.64
N MET A 182 10.06 25.04 -10.15
CA MET A 182 10.44 24.14 -9.05
C MET A 182 9.58 24.32 -7.79
N TRP A 183 9.18 25.56 -7.46
CA TRP A 183 8.30 25.82 -6.31
C TRP A 183 6.92 25.16 -6.50
N PHE A 184 6.40 25.14 -7.72
CA PHE A 184 5.12 24.53 -8.04
C PHE A 184 5.22 23.00 -7.99
N GLN A 185 6.31 22.43 -8.50
CA GLN A 185 6.59 20.98 -8.40
C GLN A 185 6.66 20.53 -6.94
N CYS A 186 7.36 21.27 -6.06
CA CYS A 186 7.42 20.95 -4.64
C CYS A 186 6.04 20.98 -3.97
N ILE A 187 5.22 22.00 -4.24
CA ILE A 187 3.85 22.09 -3.71
C ILE A 187 3.00 20.91 -4.20
N LEU A 188 3.12 20.57 -5.49
CA LEU A 188 2.38 19.46 -6.09
C LEU A 188 2.79 18.11 -5.48
N ILE A 189 4.09 17.88 -5.26
CA ILE A 189 4.62 16.69 -4.58
C ILE A 189 4.08 16.58 -3.16
N CYS A 190 4.10 17.66 -2.38
CA CYS A 190 3.51 17.67 -1.03
C CYS A 190 2.01 17.37 -1.05
N CYS A 191 1.27 17.93 -2.01
CA CYS A 191 -0.16 17.67 -2.17
C CYS A 191 -0.45 16.20 -2.53
N LEU A 192 0.31 15.64 -3.47
CA LEU A 192 0.20 14.24 -3.88
C LEU A 192 0.56 13.28 -2.74
N LEU A 193 1.55 13.59 -1.91
CA LEU A 193 1.87 12.80 -0.72
C LEU A 193 0.70 12.74 0.27
N VAL A 194 0.05 13.88 0.55
CA VAL A 194 -1.13 13.91 1.42
C VAL A 194 -2.28 13.12 0.81
N LEU A 195 -2.48 13.23 -0.51
CA LEU A 195 -3.53 12.52 -1.23
C LEU A 195 -3.30 11.00 -1.24
N SER A 196 -2.05 10.56 -1.45
CA SER A 196 -1.60 9.17 -1.33
C SER A 196 -1.92 8.63 0.07
N GLY A 197 -1.50 9.38 1.10
CA GLY A 197 -1.80 9.09 2.49
C GLY A 197 -3.27 8.90 2.78
N MET A 198 -4.09 9.81 2.27
CA MET A 198 -5.53 9.75 2.45
C MET A 198 -6.13 8.52 1.76
N PHE A 199 -5.72 8.17 0.52
CA PHE A 199 -6.25 6.96 -0.14
C PHE A 199 -5.85 5.68 0.55
N SER A 200 -4.57 5.54 0.89
CA SER A 200 -4.06 4.35 1.59
C SER A 200 -4.70 4.20 2.96
N GLY A 201 -4.79 5.29 3.72
CA GLY A 201 -5.43 5.32 5.04
C GLY A 201 -6.93 5.03 4.98
N LEU A 202 -7.67 5.63 4.04
CA LEU A 202 -9.09 5.37 3.87
C LEU A 202 -9.38 3.96 3.37
N ASN A 203 -8.50 3.37 2.56
CA ASN A 203 -8.65 2.00 2.12
C ASN A 203 -8.67 1.06 3.33
N LEU A 204 -7.68 1.18 4.23
CA LEU A 204 -7.65 0.39 5.45
C LEU A 204 -8.81 0.76 6.40
N GLY A 205 -9.01 2.05 6.66
CA GLY A 205 -9.98 2.52 7.65
C GLY A 205 -11.44 2.25 7.28
N LEU A 206 -11.83 2.46 6.02
CA LEU A 206 -13.19 2.18 5.56
C LEU A 206 -13.45 0.69 5.36
N MET A 207 -12.46 -0.08 4.90
CA MET A 207 -12.62 -1.53 4.75
C MET A 207 -12.68 -2.25 6.10
N ALA A 208 -11.99 -1.74 7.12
CA ALA A 208 -12.06 -2.26 8.49
C ALA A 208 -13.44 -2.09 9.14
N LEU A 209 -14.24 -1.10 8.70
CA LEU A 209 -15.61 -0.90 9.18
C LEU A 209 -16.56 -1.89 8.50
N ASP A 210 -17.04 -2.90 9.24
CA ASP A 210 -18.07 -3.84 8.77
C ASP A 210 -19.43 -3.10 8.63
N PRO A 211 -20.16 -3.23 7.50
CA PRO A 211 -21.53 -2.76 7.39
C PRO A 211 -22.44 -3.09 8.59
N MET A 212 -22.24 -4.24 9.25
CA MET A 212 -23.04 -4.59 10.43
C MET A 212 -22.68 -3.74 11.65
N GLU A 213 -21.39 -3.61 11.97
CA GLU A 213 -20.91 -2.73 13.04
C GLU A 213 -21.36 -1.29 12.81
N LEU A 214 -21.34 -0.83 11.55
CA LEU A 214 -21.80 0.50 11.19
C LEU A 214 -23.30 0.69 11.51
N ARG A 215 -24.15 -0.31 11.28
CA ARG A 215 -25.58 -0.27 11.67
C ARG A 215 -25.77 -0.31 13.19
N ILE A 216 -24.95 -1.06 13.91
CA ILE A 216 -24.96 -1.07 15.38
C ILE A 216 -24.61 0.33 15.90
N VAL A 217 -23.55 0.95 15.38
CA VAL A 217 -23.15 2.32 15.74
C VAL A 217 -24.21 3.36 15.37
N GLN A 218 -24.94 3.19 14.25
CA GLN A 218 -26.07 4.04 13.90
C GLN A 218 -27.23 3.96 14.90
N SER A 219 -27.40 2.83 15.58
CA SER A 219 -28.50 2.61 16.54
C SER A 219 -28.09 3.03 17.96
N CYS A 220 -26.91 2.60 18.39
CA CYS A 220 -26.46 2.70 19.79
C CYS A 220 -25.37 3.75 20.04
N GLY A 221 -24.76 4.32 18.99
CA GLY A 221 -23.67 5.29 19.13
C GLY A 221 -24.10 6.68 19.59
N THR A 222 -23.13 7.55 19.86
CA THR A 222 -23.38 8.97 20.16
C THR A 222 -23.96 9.70 18.93
N GLU A 223 -24.64 10.83 19.13
CA GLU A 223 -25.23 11.62 18.02
C GLU A 223 -24.22 11.99 16.91
N LYS A 224 -22.94 12.19 17.26
CA LYS A 224 -21.88 12.44 16.28
C LYS A 224 -21.54 11.18 15.49
N GLU A 225 -21.37 10.05 16.17
CA GLU A 225 -21.05 8.76 15.53
C GLU A 225 -22.19 8.27 14.64
N LYS A 226 -23.44 8.44 15.08
CA LYS A 226 -24.63 8.13 14.27
C LYS A 226 -24.63 8.88 12.93
N ARG A 227 -24.34 10.18 12.96
CA ARG A 227 -24.23 11.02 11.74
C ARG A 227 -23.07 10.56 10.85
N TYR A 228 -21.92 10.21 11.43
CA TYR A 228 -20.77 9.72 10.67
C TYR A 228 -21.05 8.37 10.02
N ALA A 229 -21.61 7.43 10.78
CA ALA A 229 -21.95 6.11 10.31
C ALA A 229 -23.02 6.14 9.22
N SER A 230 -24.03 7.01 9.34
CA SER A 230 -25.06 7.20 8.30
C SER A 230 -24.51 7.74 6.99
N LYS A 231 -23.49 8.61 7.03
CA LYS A 231 -22.84 9.14 5.82
C LYS A 231 -21.99 8.09 5.09
N ILE A 232 -21.37 7.17 5.82
CA ILE A 232 -20.43 6.18 5.27
C ILE A 232 -21.17 4.95 4.72
N ASP A 233 -22.27 4.53 5.34
CA ASP A 233 -23.04 3.33 5.00
C ASP A 233 -23.32 3.12 3.49
N PRO A 234 -23.85 4.11 2.74
CA PRO A 234 -24.20 3.89 1.33
C PRO A 234 -22.98 3.59 0.45
N ILE A 235 -21.79 4.03 0.87
CA ILE A 235 -20.54 3.81 0.13
C ILE A 235 -19.95 2.45 0.53
N ARG A 236 -19.93 2.12 1.83
CA ARG A 236 -19.39 0.83 2.31
C ARG A 236 -20.23 -0.36 1.84
N ARG A 237 -21.54 -0.19 1.64
CA ARG A 237 -22.41 -1.20 1.03
C ARG A 237 -21.97 -1.62 -0.39
N LYS A 238 -21.21 -0.77 -1.09
CA LYS A 238 -20.58 -1.09 -2.38
C LYS A 238 -19.08 -1.31 -2.16
N GLY A 239 -18.73 -2.24 -1.27
CA GLY A 239 -17.36 -2.45 -0.80
C GLY A 239 -16.34 -2.70 -1.91
N ASN A 240 -16.62 -3.64 -2.82
CA ASN A 240 -15.75 -3.92 -3.97
C ASN A 240 -15.50 -2.69 -4.86
N TYR A 241 -16.54 -1.86 -5.10
CA TYR A 241 -16.40 -0.63 -5.88
C TYR A 241 -15.58 0.45 -5.15
N LEU A 242 -15.79 0.60 -3.83
CA LEU A 242 -14.98 1.48 -2.98
C LEU A 242 -13.52 1.04 -2.97
N LEU A 243 -13.26 -0.24 -2.73
CA LEU A 243 -11.93 -0.86 -2.72
C LEU A 243 -11.20 -0.61 -4.04
N CYS A 244 -11.80 -0.95 -5.18
CA CYS A 244 -11.19 -0.73 -6.50
C CYS A 244 -10.92 0.75 -6.77
N SER A 245 -11.83 1.65 -6.40
CA SER A 245 -11.65 3.09 -6.63
C SER A 245 -10.50 3.67 -5.80
N LEU A 246 -10.40 3.31 -4.52
CA LEU A 246 -9.34 3.78 -3.63
C LEU A 246 -7.97 3.19 -3.98
N LEU A 247 -7.90 1.90 -4.31
CA LEU A 247 -6.66 1.26 -4.74
C LEU A 247 -6.12 1.87 -6.04
N LEU A 248 -6.99 2.08 -7.01
CA LEU A 248 -6.63 2.70 -8.28
C LEU A 248 -6.15 4.15 -8.08
N GLY A 249 -6.86 4.91 -7.24
CA GLY A 249 -6.43 6.25 -6.84
C GLY A 249 -5.06 6.26 -6.16
N ASN A 250 -4.81 5.33 -5.23
CA ASN A 250 -3.52 5.19 -4.57
C ASN A 250 -2.38 4.90 -5.56
N VAL A 251 -2.57 3.92 -6.45
CA VAL A 251 -1.58 3.58 -7.47
C VAL A 251 -1.32 4.77 -8.40
N LEU A 252 -2.37 5.44 -8.88
CA LEU A 252 -2.24 6.60 -9.76
C LEU A 252 -1.43 7.73 -9.12
N VAL A 253 -1.74 8.07 -7.86
CA VAL A 253 -1.04 9.13 -7.13
C VAL A 253 0.41 8.74 -6.85
N ASN A 254 0.66 7.51 -6.42
CA ASN A 254 2.02 7.03 -6.12
C ASN A 254 2.90 7.03 -7.38
N THR A 255 2.38 6.55 -8.51
CA THR A 255 3.12 6.58 -9.79
C THR A 255 3.38 8.02 -10.25
N THR A 256 2.38 8.90 -10.16
CA THR A 256 2.54 10.32 -10.54
C THR A 256 3.58 11.01 -9.66
N LEU A 257 3.57 10.74 -8.36
CA LEU A 257 4.54 11.27 -7.40
C LEU A 257 5.96 10.81 -7.72
N THR A 258 6.17 9.52 -8.02
CA THR A 258 7.49 8.98 -8.38
C THR A 258 8.03 9.64 -9.65
N ILE A 259 7.20 9.83 -10.68
CA ILE A 259 7.62 10.48 -11.94
C ILE A 259 8.02 11.94 -11.70
N LEU A 260 7.22 12.69 -10.93
CA LEU A 260 7.55 14.08 -10.60
C LEU A 260 8.81 14.21 -9.74
N LEU A 261 9.07 13.24 -8.87
CA LEU A 261 10.28 13.24 -8.05
C LEU A 261 11.52 12.89 -8.87
N ASP A 262 11.39 12.03 -9.87
CA ASP A 262 12.46 11.72 -10.84
C ASP A 262 12.86 12.96 -11.65
N ASP A 263 11.88 13.71 -12.14
CA ASP A 263 12.13 14.97 -12.85
C ASP A 263 12.79 16.05 -11.98
N LEU A 264 12.54 16.04 -10.66
CA LEU A 264 13.13 17.01 -9.72
C LEU A 264 14.57 16.65 -9.31
N ILE A 265 14.83 15.36 -9.06
CA ILE A 265 16.12 14.89 -8.54
C ILE A 265 17.12 14.66 -9.67
N GLY A 266 16.66 14.32 -10.89
CA GLY A 266 17.50 14.12 -12.07
C GLY A 266 18.43 12.90 -11.99
N SER A 267 18.38 12.13 -10.90
CA SER A 267 19.09 10.86 -10.73
C SER A 267 18.08 9.73 -10.53
N GLY A 268 17.94 8.86 -11.53
CA GLY A 268 16.92 7.80 -11.54
C GLY A 268 16.96 6.91 -10.29
N LEU A 269 18.17 6.52 -9.85
CA LEU A 269 18.31 5.70 -8.65
C LEU A 269 17.99 6.47 -7.36
N GLY A 270 18.46 7.72 -7.25
CA GLY A 270 18.19 8.57 -6.09
C GLY A 270 16.70 8.91 -5.95
N ALA A 271 16.02 9.14 -7.07
CA ALA A 271 14.60 9.42 -7.13
C ALA A 271 13.73 8.23 -6.72
N VAL A 272 14.08 7.01 -7.17
CA VAL A 272 13.37 5.79 -6.77
C VAL A 272 13.49 5.56 -5.26
N VAL A 273 14.70 5.70 -4.70
CA VAL A 273 14.90 5.51 -3.25
C VAL A 273 14.17 6.59 -2.45
N ALA A 274 14.29 7.86 -2.85
CA ALA A 274 13.63 8.97 -2.16
C ALA A 274 12.10 8.88 -2.23
N SER A 275 11.53 8.51 -3.39
CA SER A 275 10.08 8.36 -3.55
C SER A 275 9.56 7.19 -2.73
N THR A 276 10.25 6.05 -2.74
CA THR A 276 9.86 4.87 -1.95
C THR A 276 9.81 5.18 -0.46
N ILE A 277 10.86 5.79 0.09
CA ILE A 277 10.90 6.16 1.52
C ILE A 277 9.78 7.15 1.86
N SER A 278 9.57 8.16 1.00
CA SER A 278 8.55 9.18 1.22
C SER A 278 7.13 8.62 1.18
N ILE A 279 6.82 7.75 0.19
CA ILE A 279 5.52 7.10 0.04
C ILE A 279 5.27 6.14 1.20
N VAL A 280 6.23 5.29 1.57
CA VAL A 280 6.02 4.29 2.62
C VAL A 280 5.78 4.97 3.97
N ILE A 281 6.58 5.97 4.33
CA ILE A 281 6.45 6.63 5.64
C ILE A 281 5.23 7.56 5.67
N PHE A 282 5.16 8.51 4.74
CA PHE A 282 4.16 9.58 4.76
C PHE A 282 2.88 9.27 4.00
N GLY A 283 2.94 8.41 2.98
CA GLY A 283 1.80 7.99 2.15
C GLY A 283 1.12 6.69 2.60
N GLU A 284 1.79 5.85 3.40
CA GLU A 284 1.20 4.57 3.82
C GLU A 284 1.17 4.40 5.34
N ILE A 285 2.32 4.23 5.99
CA ILE A 285 2.39 3.81 7.40
C ILE A 285 1.70 4.81 8.33
N VAL A 286 2.08 6.10 8.27
CA VAL A 286 1.53 7.11 9.19
C VAL A 286 0.02 7.31 8.98
N PRO A 287 -0.48 7.50 7.74
CA PRO A 287 -1.91 7.66 7.48
C PRO A 287 -2.74 6.41 7.80
N GLN A 288 -2.24 5.21 7.48
CA GLN A 288 -2.92 3.95 7.80
C GLN A 288 -3.03 3.74 9.31
N ALA A 289 -1.97 4.02 10.07
CA ALA A 289 -2.02 3.93 11.54
C ALA A 289 -3.06 4.89 12.13
N LEU A 290 -3.16 6.11 11.60
CA LEU A 290 -4.16 7.09 12.05
C LEU A 290 -5.59 6.65 11.71
N CYS A 291 -5.81 6.18 10.48
CA CYS A 291 -7.11 5.73 9.99
C CYS A 291 -7.56 4.40 10.62
N SER A 292 -6.63 3.55 11.05
CA SER A 292 -6.95 2.32 11.78
C SER A 292 -7.58 2.63 13.14
N ARG A 293 -7.12 3.69 13.84
CA ARG A 293 -7.68 4.09 15.15
C ARG A 293 -8.90 5.00 15.05
N HIS A 294 -8.95 5.89 14.06
CA HIS A 294 -10.00 6.91 13.93
C HIS A 294 -10.79 6.79 12.62
N GLY A 295 -10.95 5.57 12.09
CA GLY A 295 -11.53 5.30 10.77
C GLY A 295 -12.92 5.91 10.56
N LEU A 296 -13.79 5.85 11.58
CA LEU A 296 -15.15 6.40 11.51
C LEU A 296 -15.13 7.94 11.34
N ALA A 297 -14.31 8.64 12.11
CA ALA A 297 -14.22 10.11 12.07
C ALA A 297 -13.54 10.59 10.78
N VAL A 298 -12.41 9.98 10.42
CA VAL A 298 -11.65 10.34 9.21
C VAL A 298 -12.46 10.03 7.95
N GLY A 299 -13.09 8.86 7.89
CA GLY A 299 -13.95 8.45 6.77
C GLY A 299 -15.16 9.37 6.57
N ALA A 300 -15.78 9.83 7.67
CA ALA A 300 -16.95 10.70 7.58
C ALA A 300 -16.59 12.14 7.15
N ASN A 301 -15.44 12.65 7.58
CA ASN A 301 -14.98 13.98 7.18
C ASN A 301 -14.47 14.01 5.73
N THR A 302 -13.80 12.94 5.29
CA THR A 302 -13.26 12.83 3.91
C THR A 302 -14.28 12.33 2.89
N ILE A 303 -15.53 12.08 3.30
CA ILE A 303 -16.56 11.44 2.46
C ILE A 303 -16.80 12.15 1.13
N MET A 304 -16.73 13.48 1.10
CA MET A 304 -16.91 14.26 -0.12
C MET A 304 -15.75 14.05 -1.09
N VAL A 305 -14.53 13.97 -0.56
CA VAL A 305 -13.32 13.71 -1.34
C VAL A 305 -13.36 12.29 -1.88
N THR A 306 -13.71 11.30 -1.06
CA THR A 306 -13.89 9.91 -1.49
C THR A 306 -14.91 9.79 -2.61
N LYS A 307 -16.07 10.45 -2.49
CA LYS A 307 -17.10 10.47 -3.56
C LYS A 307 -16.59 11.09 -4.86
N PHE A 308 -15.85 12.19 -4.77
CA PHE A 308 -15.24 12.83 -5.93
C PHE A 308 -14.30 11.87 -6.66
N PHE A 309 -13.42 11.17 -5.94
CA PHE A 309 -12.50 10.22 -6.57
C PHE A 309 -13.18 8.94 -7.07
N MET A 310 -14.21 8.46 -6.38
CA MET A 310 -15.04 7.37 -6.90
C MET A 310 -15.70 7.75 -8.23
N LEU A 311 -16.16 9.02 -8.35
CA LEU A 311 -16.71 9.54 -9.61
C LEU A 311 -15.64 9.65 -10.71
N VAL A 312 -14.46 10.17 -10.39
CA VAL A 312 -13.35 10.30 -11.37
C VAL A 312 -12.85 8.93 -11.84
N THR A 313 -12.72 7.98 -10.93
CA THR A 313 -12.25 6.61 -11.24
C THR A 313 -13.36 5.70 -11.78
N PHE A 314 -14.62 6.15 -11.76
CA PHE A 314 -15.80 5.41 -12.21
C PHE A 314 -15.65 4.63 -13.52
N PRO A 315 -15.16 5.20 -14.64
CA PRO A 315 -15.10 4.48 -15.91
C PRO A 315 -14.21 3.23 -15.85
N LEU A 316 -13.21 3.22 -14.95
CA LEU A 316 -12.26 2.12 -14.80
C LEU A 316 -12.60 1.22 -13.60
N SER A 317 -13.05 1.79 -12.47
CA SER A 317 -13.36 1.03 -11.26
C SER A 317 -14.70 0.29 -11.34
N TRP A 318 -15.69 0.79 -12.09
CA TRP A 318 -16.96 0.10 -12.27
C TRP A 318 -16.84 -1.29 -12.93
N PRO A 319 -16.20 -1.45 -14.11
CA PRO A 319 -16.08 -2.77 -14.74
C PRO A 319 -15.25 -3.75 -13.90
N ILE A 320 -14.18 -3.28 -13.27
CA ILE A 320 -13.33 -4.10 -12.38
C ILE A 320 -14.15 -4.57 -11.17
N SER A 321 -14.91 -3.68 -10.53
CA SER A 321 -15.76 -4.04 -9.39
C SER A 321 -16.86 -5.04 -9.78
N LYS A 322 -17.44 -4.90 -10.99
CA LYS A 322 -18.42 -5.86 -11.51
C LYS A 322 -17.83 -7.23 -11.81
N LEU A 323 -16.60 -7.27 -12.32
CA LEU A 323 -15.88 -8.52 -12.50
C LEU A 323 -15.62 -9.19 -11.14
N LEU A 324 -15.19 -8.41 -10.14
CA LEU A 324 -14.94 -8.90 -8.80
C LEU A 324 -16.23 -9.43 -8.14
N ASP A 325 -17.34 -8.71 -8.25
CA ASP A 325 -18.66 -9.14 -7.77
C ASP A 325 -19.12 -10.45 -8.45
N CYS A 326 -18.74 -10.67 -9.72
CA CYS A 326 -19.11 -11.88 -10.45
C CYS A 326 -18.26 -13.10 -10.05
N VAL A 327 -16.98 -12.89 -9.73
CA VAL A 327 -16.04 -13.99 -9.39
C VAL A 327 -16.07 -14.33 -7.90
N LEU A 328 -16.11 -13.33 -7.02
CA LEU A 328 -16.06 -13.51 -5.56
C LEU A 328 -17.46 -13.49 -4.92
N GLY A 329 -18.48 -13.00 -5.63
CA GLY A 329 -19.80 -12.71 -5.05
C GLY A 329 -19.85 -11.32 -4.39
N GLN A 330 -21.06 -10.87 -4.02
CA GLN A 330 -21.20 -9.63 -3.26
C GLN A 330 -20.61 -9.79 -1.85
N GLU A 331 -19.87 -8.79 -1.36
CA GLU A 331 -19.56 -8.64 0.07
C GLU A 331 -20.88 -8.46 0.85
N ILE A 332 -21.59 -9.56 1.10
CA ILE A 332 -22.66 -9.61 2.08
C ILE A 332 -21.94 -9.62 3.42
N GLY A 333 -22.00 -8.50 4.14
CA GLY A 333 -21.39 -8.33 5.46
C GLY A 333 -21.70 -9.50 6.39
N THR A 334 -20.83 -9.73 7.38
CA THR A 334 -20.84 -10.97 8.15
C THR A 334 -22.24 -11.24 8.74
N VAL A 335 -22.88 -12.33 8.30
CA VAL A 335 -24.14 -12.75 8.92
C VAL A 335 -23.76 -13.31 10.29
N TYR A 336 -24.17 -12.61 11.35
CA TYR A 336 -23.96 -13.09 12.71
C TYR A 336 -24.99 -14.20 12.98
N ASN A 337 -24.52 -15.44 12.94
CA ASN A 337 -25.27 -16.57 13.48
C ASN A 337 -25.39 -16.43 15.00
N ARG A 338 -26.43 -17.05 15.57
CA ARG A 338 -26.70 -17.03 17.01
C ARG A 338 -25.51 -17.53 17.83
N GLU A 339 -24.85 -18.58 17.36
CA GLU A 339 -23.65 -19.15 17.99
C GLU A 339 -22.51 -18.13 18.02
N LYS A 340 -22.32 -17.37 16.93
CA LYS A 340 -21.30 -16.32 16.83
C LYS A 340 -21.62 -15.13 17.77
N LEU A 341 -22.90 -14.82 17.96
CA LEU A 341 -23.33 -13.78 18.90
C LEU A 341 -23.06 -14.19 20.36
N VAL A 342 -23.39 -15.43 20.73
CA VAL A 342 -23.09 -15.98 22.06
C VAL A 342 -21.58 -15.99 22.30
N GLU A 343 -20.79 -16.41 21.32
CA GLU A 343 -19.32 -16.44 21.45
C GLU A 343 -18.73 -15.02 21.57
N MET A 344 -19.24 -14.04 20.80
CA MET A 344 -18.82 -12.65 20.91
C MET A 344 -19.10 -12.08 22.31
N LEU A 345 -20.26 -12.39 22.89
CA LEU A 345 -20.58 -11.99 24.27
C LEU A 345 -19.62 -12.63 25.28
N ARG A 346 -19.30 -13.92 25.12
CA ARG A 346 -18.36 -14.65 25.97
C ARG A 346 -16.94 -14.09 25.92
N VAL A 347 -16.44 -13.74 24.73
CA VAL A 347 -15.10 -13.15 24.55
C VAL A 347 -15.03 -11.73 25.13
N THR A 348 -16.16 -11.03 25.25
CA THR A 348 -16.22 -9.66 25.79
C THR A 348 -16.39 -9.62 27.32
N GLU A 349 -16.68 -10.76 27.98
CA GLU A 349 -16.85 -10.89 29.43
C GLU A 349 -15.73 -10.22 30.28
N PRO A 350 -14.42 -10.32 29.95
CA PRO A 350 -13.38 -9.70 30.76
C PRO A 350 -13.16 -8.20 30.50
N TYR A 351 -13.74 -7.63 29.45
CA TYR A 351 -13.48 -6.25 29.00
C TYR A 351 -14.65 -5.28 29.21
N ASN A 352 -15.87 -5.79 29.39
CA ASN A 352 -17.05 -4.97 29.63
C ASN A 352 -17.43 -4.95 31.11
N ASP A 353 -17.88 -3.78 31.57
CA ASP A 353 -18.50 -3.54 32.88
C ASP A 353 -19.90 -4.19 33.02
N LEU A 354 -20.23 -5.12 32.11
CA LEU A 354 -21.45 -5.91 32.22
C LEU A 354 -21.30 -6.83 33.41
N VAL A 355 -22.24 -6.71 34.34
CA VAL A 355 -22.34 -7.54 35.52
C VAL A 355 -22.43 -8.99 35.05
N LYS A 356 -21.55 -9.88 35.55
CA LYS A 356 -21.51 -11.31 35.15
C LYS A 356 -22.87 -11.98 35.23
N GLU A 357 -23.69 -11.58 36.20
CA GLU A 357 -25.07 -12.05 36.33
C GLU A 357 -25.94 -11.68 35.11
N GLU A 358 -25.83 -10.48 34.55
CA GLU A 358 -26.58 -10.05 33.37
C GLU A 358 -26.20 -10.83 32.11
N LEU A 359 -24.88 -11.05 31.91
CA LEU A 359 -24.40 -11.89 30.81
C LEU A 359 -24.91 -13.33 30.93
N ASN A 360 -24.88 -13.91 32.13
CA ASN A 360 -25.41 -15.25 32.38
C ASN A 360 -26.93 -15.33 32.13
N MET A 361 -27.70 -14.29 32.47
CA MET A 361 -29.12 -14.22 32.15
C MET A 361 -29.39 -14.16 30.64
N ILE A 362 -28.64 -13.33 29.91
CA ILE A 362 -28.77 -13.21 28.44
C ILE A 362 -28.39 -14.54 27.79
N GLN A 363 -27.28 -15.15 28.22
CA GLN A 363 -26.85 -16.45 27.73
C GLN A 363 -27.90 -17.52 28.02
N GLY A 364 -28.46 -17.58 29.23
CA GLY A 364 -29.52 -18.51 29.61
C GLY A 364 -30.78 -18.34 28.76
N ALA A 365 -31.19 -17.09 28.50
CA ALA A 365 -32.34 -16.78 27.64
C ALA A 365 -32.11 -17.17 26.17
N LEU A 366 -30.89 -16.96 25.68
CA LEU A 366 -30.49 -17.47 24.37
C LEU A 366 -30.53 -19.00 24.42
N GLU A 367 -29.88 -19.69 25.34
CA GLU A 367 -29.83 -21.16 25.40
C GLU A 367 -31.20 -21.85 25.56
N LEU A 368 -32.19 -21.19 26.16
CA LEU A 368 -33.54 -21.73 26.38
C LEU A 368 -34.22 -22.22 25.09
N ARG A 369 -34.01 -21.51 23.97
CA ARG A 369 -34.60 -21.91 22.66
C ARG A 369 -33.90 -23.11 22.01
N THR A 370 -32.70 -23.46 22.46
CA THR A 370 -31.92 -24.58 21.89
C THR A 370 -31.97 -25.83 22.74
N LYS A 371 -31.90 -25.66 24.07
CA LYS A 371 -31.94 -26.78 25.01
C LYS A 371 -33.29 -27.48 25.00
N THR A 372 -33.24 -28.76 25.31
CA THR A 372 -34.37 -29.67 25.42
C THR A 372 -34.61 -30.02 26.88
N VAL A 373 -35.78 -30.58 27.18
CA VAL A 373 -36.10 -31.11 28.52
C VAL A 373 -35.06 -32.13 28.97
N GLN A 374 -34.56 -32.96 28.06
CA GLN A 374 -33.50 -33.93 28.35
C GLN A 374 -32.23 -33.31 28.96
N ASP A 375 -31.87 -32.08 28.58
CA ASP A 375 -30.65 -31.42 29.03
C ASP A 375 -30.73 -30.95 30.49
N VAL A 376 -31.94 -30.83 31.05
CA VAL A 376 -32.19 -30.28 32.40
C VAL A 376 -33.05 -31.19 33.29
N MET A 377 -33.55 -32.32 32.76
CA MET A 377 -34.42 -33.22 33.53
C MET A 377 -33.66 -33.94 34.65
N THR A 378 -34.33 -34.17 35.78
CA THR A 378 -33.82 -35.04 36.84
C THR A 378 -34.05 -36.51 36.44
N PRO A 379 -33.01 -37.36 36.43
CA PRO A 379 -33.17 -38.78 36.14
C PRO A 379 -34.13 -39.47 37.11
N ILE A 380 -34.93 -40.39 36.61
CA ILE A 380 -35.95 -41.13 37.40
C ILE A 380 -35.36 -41.94 38.56
N SER A 381 -34.08 -42.31 38.47
CA SER A 381 -33.35 -43.00 39.55
C SER A 381 -33.11 -42.09 40.77
N ASN A 382 -33.06 -40.77 40.55
CA ASN A 382 -32.71 -39.77 41.55
C ASN A 382 -33.95 -39.01 42.07
N SER A 383 -35.15 -39.32 41.56
CA SER A 383 -36.39 -38.72 42.04
C SER A 383 -36.94 -39.47 43.25
N PHE A 384 -37.30 -38.72 44.30
CA PHE A 384 -38.08 -39.23 45.42
C PHE A 384 -39.52 -39.50 44.95
N MET A 385 -40.01 -40.72 45.17
CA MET A 385 -41.33 -41.16 44.74
C MET A 385 -41.96 -42.03 45.81
N ILE A 386 -43.29 -42.08 45.82
CA ILE A 386 -44.06 -42.86 46.77
C ILE A 386 -44.98 -43.84 46.05
N HIS A 387 -45.22 -45.00 46.67
CA HIS A 387 -46.10 -46.02 46.11
C HIS A 387 -47.57 -45.64 46.31
N SER A 388 -48.44 -45.93 45.34
CA SER A 388 -49.88 -45.58 45.38
C SER A 388 -50.63 -46.17 46.58
N ASP A 389 -50.25 -47.37 47.02
CA ASP A 389 -50.85 -48.05 48.17
C ASP A 389 -50.14 -47.75 49.50
N ALA A 390 -49.24 -46.75 49.55
CA ALA A 390 -48.60 -46.33 50.78
C ALA A 390 -49.64 -45.79 51.78
N VAL A 391 -49.41 -46.08 53.07
CA VAL A 391 -50.22 -45.57 54.17
C VAL A 391 -49.55 -44.31 54.71
N LEU A 392 -50.32 -43.24 54.87
CA LEU A 392 -49.84 -41.96 55.41
C LEU A 392 -49.78 -42.04 56.94
N ASP A 393 -48.90 -42.90 57.44
CA ASP A 393 -48.59 -43.00 58.86
C ASP A 393 -47.54 -41.96 59.27
N PHE A 394 -47.26 -41.85 60.58
CA PHE A 394 -46.26 -40.91 61.10
C PHE A 394 -44.89 -41.07 60.44
N ASN A 395 -44.46 -42.30 60.13
CA ASN A 395 -43.15 -42.56 59.52
C ASN A 395 -43.11 -42.05 58.07
N THR A 396 -44.11 -42.41 57.26
CA THR A 396 -44.19 -42.02 55.85
C THR A 396 -44.38 -40.51 55.71
N MET A 397 -45.22 -39.91 56.56
CA MET A 397 -45.37 -38.44 56.60
C MET A 397 -44.07 -37.76 57.02
N SER A 398 -43.33 -38.32 57.98
CA SER A 398 -42.02 -37.79 58.36
C SER A 398 -41.02 -37.87 57.20
N GLU A 399 -40.97 -39.00 56.48
CA GLU A 399 -40.10 -39.18 55.31
C GLU A 399 -40.44 -38.17 54.19
N ILE A 400 -41.72 -37.95 53.93
CA ILE A 400 -42.20 -36.94 52.98
C ILE A 400 -41.71 -35.53 53.38
N MET A 401 -41.87 -35.17 54.65
CA MET A 401 -41.50 -33.84 55.14
C MET A 401 -39.98 -33.64 55.19
N GLU A 402 -39.22 -34.67 55.55
CA GLU A 402 -37.75 -34.67 55.53
C GLU A 402 -37.19 -34.53 54.11
N SER A 403 -37.91 -35.05 53.09
CA SER A 403 -37.50 -34.92 51.69
C SER A 403 -37.46 -33.47 51.18
N GLY A 404 -38.27 -32.58 51.77
CA GLY A 404 -38.35 -31.16 51.39
C GLY A 404 -38.94 -30.87 50.01
N TYR A 405 -39.47 -31.87 49.29
CA TYR A 405 -40.07 -31.68 47.96
C TYR A 405 -41.54 -31.31 48.05
N THR A 406 -41.97 -30.28 47.30
CA THR A 406 -43.39 -29.85 47.29
C THR A 406 -44.29 -30.75 46.45
N ARG A 407 -43.74 -31.40 45.42
CA ARG A 407 -44.47 -32.25 44.47
C ARG A 407 -43.79 -33.61 44.37
N ILE A 408 -44.52 -34.68 44.67
CA ILE A 408 -43.98 -36.04 44.75
C ILE A 408 -44.75 -36.95 43.80
N PRO A 409 -44.08 -37.55 42.78
CA PRO A 409 -44.72 -38.51 41.90
C PRO A 409 -45.17 -39.76 42.66
N VAL A 410 -46.37 -40.24 42.32
CA VAL A 410 -46.94 -41.47 42.85
C VAL A 410 -46.92 -42.53 41.75
N PHE A 411 -46.30 -43.67 42.04
CA PHE A 411 -46.16 -44.77 41.08
C PHE A 411 -46.97 -46.00 41.52
N GLU A 412 -47.37 -46.81 40.54
CA GLU A 412 -48.10 -48.06 40.76
C GLU A 412 -47.35 -49.22 40.11
N HIS A 413 -47.09 -50.28 40.89
CA HIS A 413 -46.30 -51.47 40.52
C HIS A 413 -44.81 -51.20 40.24
N GLU A 414 -44.50 -50.42 39.20
CA GLU A 414 -43.13 -50.09 38.78
C GLU A 414 -42.87 -48.58 38.86
N ARG A 415 -41.64 -48.19 39.22
CA ARG A 415 -41.25 -46.77 39.31
C ARG A 415 -41.35 -46.01 37.98
N SER A 416 -41.33 -46.73 36.86
CA SER A 416 -41.53 -46.15 35.53
C SER A 416 -43.00 -45.79 35.25
N ASN A 417 -43.94 -46.37 36.00
CA ASN A 417 -45.37 -46.16 35.82
C ASN A 417 -45.91 -45.14 36.84
N ILE A 418 -45.74 -43.87 36.51
CA ILE A 418 -46.23 -42.74 37.31
C ILE A 418 -47.71 -42.50 36.98
N VAL A 419 -48.58 -42.65 37.98
CA VAL A 419 -50.04 -42.54 37.83
C VAL A 419 -50.59 -41.21 38.32
N ASP A 420 -49.97 -40.61 39.34
CA ASP A 420 -50.47 -39.39 39.99
C ASP A 420 -49.32 -38.53 40.52
N ILE A 421 -49.62 -37.31 40.95
CA ILE A 421 -48.69 -36.40 41.62
C ILE A 421 -49.30 -35.88 42.91
N MET A 422 -48.64 -36.12 44.03
CA MET A 422 -49.07 -35.65 45.34
C MET A 422 -48.43 -34.30 45.64
N PHE A 423 -49.22 -33.33 46.14
CA PHE A 423 -48.68 -32.10 46.70
C PHE A 423 -48.65 -32.17 48.22
N VAL A 424 -47.54 -31.72 48.83
CA VAL A 424 -47.39 -31.74 50.28
C VAL A 424 -48.45 -30.89 50.99
N LYS A 425 -48.97 -29.85 50.34
CA LYS A 425 -50.08 -29.03 50.88
C LYS A 425 -51.38 -29.81 51.06
N ASP A 426 -51.59 -30.89 50.31
CA ASP A 426 -52.80 -31.71 50.38
C ASP A 426 -52.84 -32.55 51.66
N LEU A 427 -51.67 -32.75 52.28
CA LEU A 427 -51.50 -33.42 53.57
C LEU A 427 -51.84 -32.51 54.76
N ALA A 428 -52.14 -31.23 54.55
CA ALA A 428 -52.38 -30.26 55.64
C ALA A 428 -53.56 -30.63 56.56
N PHE A 429 -54.54 -31.38 56.04
CA PHE A 429 -55.71 -31.85 56.78
C PHE A 429 -55.70 -33.36 57.02
N VAL A 430 -54.57 -34.03 56.75
CA VAL A 430 -54.44 -35.47 56.97
C VAL A 430 -53.81 -35.68 58.34
N ASP A 431 -54.55 -36.36 59.23
CA ASP A 431 -54.03 -36.77 60.52
C ASP A 431 -53.22 -38.07 60.37
N PRO A 432 -51.94 -38.13 60.77
CA PRO A 432 -51.15 -39.37 60.75
C PRO A 432 -51.74 -40.48 61.64
N ASP A 433 -52.56 -40.14 62.65
CA ASP A 433 -53.20 -41.12 63.52
C ASP A 433 -54.30 -41.91 62.78
N ASP A 434 -54.90 -41.34 61.73
CA ASP A 434 -55.95 -41.97 60.93
C ASP A 434 -55.42 -43.06 59.98
N CYS A 435 -54.10 -43.16 59.78
CA CYS A 435 -53.47 -44.10 58.86
C CYS A 435 -54.16 -44.14 57.47
N THR A 436 -54.49 -42.96 56.92
CA THR A 436 -55.23 -42.87 55.65
C THR A 436 -54.36 -43.38 54.51
N THR A 437 -54.95 -44.15 53.57
CA THR A 437 -54.23 -44.58 52.38
C THR A 437 -54.03 -43.43 51.41
N LEU A 438 -52.83 -43.34 50.83
CA LEU A 438 -52.49 -42.30 49.87
C LEU A 438 -53.47 -42.24 48.70
N LYS A 439 -53.90 -43.42 48.21
CA LYS A 439 -54.89 -43.58 47.15
C LYS A 439 -56.19 -42.80 47.38
N THR A 440 -56.58 -42.58 48.64
CA THR A 440 -57.77 -41.81 48.99
C THR A 440 -57.54 -40.32 48.78
N ILE A 441 -56.36 -39.83 49.17
CA ILE A 441 -55.95 -38.42 49.00
C ILE A 441 -55.74 -38.10 47.54
N THR A 442 -54.99 -38.94 46.82
CA THR A 442 -54.70 -38.72 45.39
C THR A 442 -55.98 -38.77 44.56
N LYS A 443 -56.93 -39.67 44.87
CA LYS A 443 -58.24 -39.71 44.21
C LYS A 443 -59.13 -38.50 44.55
N PHE A 444 -59.00 -37.92 45.74
CA PHE A 444 -59.78 -36.76 46.17
C PHE A 444 -59.32 -35.48 45.45
N TYR A 445 -58.00 -35.22 45.43
CA TYR A 445 -57.45 -34.02 44.79
C TYR A 445 -57.26 -34.19 43.27
N ASN A 446 -56.96 -35.42 42.82
CA ASN A 446 -56.88 -35.84 41.41
C ASN A 446 -56.08 -34.86 40.54
N HIS A 447 -54.83 -34.62 40.93
CA HIS A 447 -53.93 -33.72 40.22
C HIS A 447 -53.54 -34.31 38.86
N THR A 448 -53.57 -33.49 37.81
CA THR A 448 -53.24 -33.96 36.46
C THR A 448 -51.74 -34.07 36.26
N VAL A 449 -51.26 -35.26 35.89
CA VAL A 449 -49.85 -35.46 35.50
C VAL A 449 -49.65 -34.96 34.08
N HIS A 450 -48.72 -34.01 33.91
CA HIS A 450 -48.33 -33.49 32.61
C HIS A 450 -47.15 -34.26 32.04
N PHE A 451 -47.42 -35.03 30.98
CA PHE A 451 -46.39 -35.77 30.25
C PHE A 451 -45.84 -34.93 29.11
N VAL A 452 -44.52 -34.85 29.02
CA VAL A 452 -43.80 -34.17 27.95
C VAL A 452 -42.73 -35.08 27.38
N PHE A 453 -42.44 -34.93 26.09
CA PHE A 453 -41.39 -35.71 25.43
C PHE A 453 -40.01 -35.11 25.73
N HIS A 454 -38.97 -35.94 25.71
CA HIS A 454 -37.60 -35.55 26.06
C HIS A 454 -37.00 -34.50 25.11
N ASP A 455 -37.46 -34.47 23.85
CA ASP A 455 -37.03 -33.57 22.78
C ASP A 455 -37.75 -32.21 22.79
N THR A 456 -38.75 -32.05 23.65
CA THR A 456 -39.47 -30.78 23.84
C THR A 456 -38.49 -29.65 24.21
N LYS A 457 -38.62 -28.51 23.56
CA LYS A 457 -37.78 -27.33 23.81
C LYS A 457 -38.17 -26.62 25.10
N LEU A 458 -37.18 -26.06 25.79
CA LEU A 458 -37.41 -25.40 27.09
C LEU A 458 -38.24 -24.12 26.98
N ASP A 459 -38.22 -23.45 25.84
CA ASP A 459 -39.07 -22.27 25.61
C ASP A 459 -40.57 -22.63 25.59
N SER A 460 -40.90 -23.73 24.91
CA SER A 460 -42.25 -24.29 24.86
C SER A 460 -42.66 -24.82 26.24
N MET A 461 -41.76 -25.53 26.93
CA MET A 461 -41.99 -26.02 28.29
C MET A 461 -42.25 -24.87 29.28
N LEU A 462 -41.49 -23.78 29.18
CA LEU A 462 -41.69 -22.61 30.04
C LEU A 462 -43.04 -21.92 29.75
N GLU A 463 -43.46 -21.86 28.48
CA GLU A 463 -44.79 -21.37 28.14
C GLU A 463 -45.91 -22.25 28.71
N GLU A 464 -45.77 -23.57 28.67
CA GLU A 464 -46.71 -24.50 29.28
C GLU A 464 -46.77 -24.33 30.79
N PHE A 465 -45.62 -24.19 31.46
CA PHE A 465 -45.56 -23.87 32.89
C PHE A 465 -46.27 -22.55 33.23
N LYS A 466 -46.07 -21.51 32.41
CA LYS A 466 -46.68 -20.19 32.61
C LYS A 466 -48.19 -20.15 32.36
N LYS A 467 -48.71 -21.00 31.46
CA LYS A 467 -50.15 -21.06 31.13
C LYS A 467 -51.03 -21.57 32.28
N GLY A 468 -50.44 -21.92 33.42
CA GLY A 468 -51.20 -22.11 34.65
C GLY A 468 -51.82 -23.49 34.79
N LEU A 469 -51.41 -24.48 34.00
CA LEU A 469 -51.65 -25.89 34.36
C LEU A 469 -50.90 -26.32 35.63
N PHE A 470 -50.11 -25.42 36.23
CA PHE A 470 -49.24 -25.66 37.38
C PHE A 470 -49.45 -24.67 38.54
N GLY A 471 -50.45 -23.79 38.42
CA GLY A 471 -50.84 -22.86 39.47
C GLY A 471 -52.34 -22.99 39.69
N ASP A 472 -52.73 -23.66 40.77
CA ASP A 472 -54.07 -23.53 41.29
C ASP A 472 -54.43 -22.05 41.39
N GLY A 473 -55.53 -21.69 40.75
CA GLY A 473 -56.19 -20.42 41.00
C GLY A 473 -56.83 -20.45 42.39
N GLY A 474 -56.61 -19.38 43.15
CA GLY A 474 -57.45 -18.98 44.28
C GLY A 474 -57.15 -19.67 45.59
#